data_AF-M2N001-F1
#
_entry.id   AF-M2N001-F1
#
_cell.length_a   1.000
_cell.length_b   1.000
_cell.length_c   1.000
_cell.angle_alpha   90.00
_cell.angle_beta   90.00
_cell.angle_gamma   90.00
#
_symmetry.space_group_name_H-M   'P 1'
#
loop_
_entity.id
_entity.type
_entity.pdbx_description
1 polymer ?
#
loop_
_entity_poly.entity_id
_entity_poly.type
_entity_poly.pdbx_seq_one_letter_code
_entity_poly.pdbx_strand_id
1 'polypeptide(L)'
;MSIRGVNALFNALKTVFELLRPELWQRRAAAMYLLLLSYWALSIPGVFTPPTLTAIQANYTTTSPMNVTVPNISDPNQVNRSANILPASASIPSANPDNFLFDGARTIYSRLASATGSSGAVLWVPPESPQSSFELNFRAPHAVCHDANGTVQGIIDAIMQSENDALAPSGLYQAFSYYAFVPSYNSSMDGTSVVAPDGTNISAITHPRAQSAPTNAVNEVWMTYWRFLEDAGGRRVVNSNGSYVPEQKYSVCALWDATYTAELSYSNGIQTVTEKRIDLASAVPYSNTDPSEPSDLVQLAYSAYFAVLADQIVGSMGLVMKRSATPATPAYSSFDSQIVHSSLLGSNDLDFVFHQNQQLKGVPADMISKPYLLKDQRLADKALAQNQTLPFLFEQLAFNFTMSLRSNPLLCTTVLANVTQTAQVNIYQYNVRNLWIVYGVADLLAIIAVCIGVFLIEMEHATENNFVAVILSLARYLPLSDMFTNCCDEHFPPVEPVVDDQVRIENRDGAGFGFHVVGRRETVMQWLARSQWVRLVSRPLPSYNPEDEASVQLDTVGSDGHDPDTPLTAGIAR
;
A
#
# COMPACT_ATOMS: atom_id res chain seq x y z
N MET A 1 66.00 -36.08 -8.73
CA MET A 1 65.32 -34.89 -8.17
C MET A 1 66.23 -34.30 -7.09
N SER A 2 66.45 -32.97 -7.07
CA SER A 2 67.28 -32.30 -6.04
C SER A 2 66.54 -32.24 -4.70
N ILE A 3 67.26 -32.23 -3.56
CA ILE A 3 66.69 -32.05 -2.20
C ILE A 3 65.84 -30.77 -2.13
N ARG A 4 66.22 -29.73 -2.88
CA ARG A 4 65.42 -28.49 -2.98
C ARG A 4 64.08 -28.70 -3.67
N GLY A 5 64.01 -29.56 -4.69
CA GLY A 5 62.77 -29.91 -5.38
C GLY A 5 61.82 -30.71 -4.51
N VAL A 6 62.34 -31.62 -3.67
CA VAL A 6 61.53 -32.38 -2.70
C VAL A 6 60.99 -31.45 -1.62
N ASN A 7 61.82 -30.54 -1.11
CA ASN A 7 61.37 -29.57 -0.11
C ASN A 7 60.35 -28.57 -0.68
N ALA A 8 60.52 -28.17 -1.95
CA ALA A 8 59.54 -27.34 -2.67
C ALA A 8 58.20 -28.05 -2.82
N LEU A 9 58.19 -29.37 -3.06
CA LEU A 9 56.97 -30.17 -3.12
C LEU A 9 56.19 -30.14 -1.80
N PHE A 10 56.87 -30.37 -0.67
CA PHE A 10 56.24 -30.34 0.65
C PHE A 10 55.79 -28.93 1.05
N ASN A 11 56.51 -27.89 0.63
CA ASN A 11 56.10 -26.51 0.85
C ASN A 11 54.95 -26.07 -0.07
N ALA A 12 54.78 -26.67 -1.25
CA ALA A 12 53.69 -26.35 -2.17
C ALA A 12 52.29 -26.73 -1.63
N LEU A 13 52.21 -27.65 -0.66
CA LEU A 13 50.98 -27.92 0.11
C LEU A 13 50.57 -26.74 1.01
N LYS A 14 51.51 -25.85 1.34
CA LYS A 14 51.29 -24.69 2.22
C LYS A 14 51.24 -23.38 1.45
N THR A 15 52.00 -23.24 0.36
CA THR A 15 52.10 -22.02 -0.44
C THR A 15 52.03 -22.28 -1.94
N VAL A 16 51.03 -21.68 -2.60
CA VAL A 16 50.77 -21.82 -4.05
C VAL A 16 51.96 -21.37 -4.92
N PHE A 17 52.77 -20.42 -4.45
CA PHE A 17 53.89 -19.87 -5.23
C PHE A 17 55.08 -20.82 -5.41
N GLU A 18 55.23 -21.84 -4.55
CA GLU A 18 56.32 -22.83 -4.69
C GLU A 18 56.05 -23.84 -5.84
N LEU A 19 54.83 -23.86 -6.39
CA LEU A 19 54.49 -24.64 -7.59
C LEU A 19 55.18 -24.13 -8.87
N LEU A 20 55.62 -22.87 -8.95
CA LEU A 20 56.19 -22.27 -10.17
C LEU A 20 57.69 -22.59 -10.38
N ARG A 21 58.28 -23.51 -9.61
CA ARG A 21 59.71 -23.86 -9.73
C ARG A 21 59.97 -24.68 -11.00
N PRO A 22 60.94 -24.31 -11.84
CA PRO A 22 61.20 -24.98 -13.12
C PRO A 22 61.71 -26.43 -12.97
N GLU A 23 62.28 -26.76 -11.81
CA GLU A 23 62.78 -28.11 -11.49
C GLU A 23 61.65 -29.16 -11.35
N LEU A 24 60.41 -28.72 -11.08
CA LEU A 24 59.22 -29.57 -10.94
C LEU A 24 58.54 -29.88 -12.30
N TRP A 25 59.00 -29.28 -13.40
CA TRP A 25 58.41 -29.49 -14.74
C TRP A 25 59.03 -30.67 -15.51
N GLN A 26 59.92 -31.45 -14.90
CA GLN A 26 60.43 -32.69 -15.50
C GLN A 26 59.34 -33.78 -15.55
N ARG A 27 59.37 -34.64 -16.58
CA ARG A 27 58.25 -35.54 -16.99
C ARG A 27 57.56 -36.34 -15.88
N ARG A 28 58.25 -36.73 -14.79
CA ARG A 28 57.64 -37.46 -13.65
C ARG A 28 57.06 -36.53 -12.57
N ALA A 29 57.65 -35.34 -12.37
CA ALA A 29 57.16 -34.35 -11.42
C ALA A 29 55.95 -33.55 -11.96
N ALA A 30 55.73 -33.53 -13.28
CA ALA A 30 54.57 -32.89 -13.91
C ALA A 30 53.22 -33.52 -13.52
N ALA A 31 53.15 -34.83 -13.34
CA ALA A 31 51.92 -35.51 -12.90
C ALA A 31 51.58 -35.20 -11.44
N MET A 32 52.60 -35.16 -10.58
CA MET A 32 52.48 -34.78 -9.18
C MET A 32 52.11 -33.29 -9.00
N TYR A 33 52.60 -32.43 -9.90
CA TYR A 33 52.19 -31.02 -9.99
C TYR A 33 50.70 -30.89 -10.33
N LEU A 34 50.17 -31.66 -11.28
CA LEU A 34 48.75 -31.62 -11.66
C LEU A 34 47.83 -32.07 -10.51
N LEU A 35 48.24 -33.07 -9.72
CA LEU A 35 47.51 -33.44 -8.50
C LEU A 35 47.47 -32.31 -7.48
N LEU A 36 48.60 -31.66 -7.25
CA LEU A 36 48.69 -30.58 -6.27
C LEU A 36 47.86 -29.36 -6.71
N LEU A 37 47.85 -29.06 -8.00
CA LEU A 37 47.01 -28.02 -8.59
C LEU A 37 45.52 -28.36 -8.50
N SER A 38 45.14 -29.63 -8.71
CA SER A 38 43.75 -30.09 -8.54
C SER A 38 43.29 -29.99 -7.08
N TYR A 39 44.15 -30.27 -6.11
CA TYR A 39 43.87 -30.13 -4.67
C TYR A 39 43.58 -28.68 -4.27
N TRP A 40 44.37 -27.73 -4.79
CA TRP A 40 44.11 -26.30 -4.58
C TRP A 40 42.84 -25.85 -5.32
N ALA A 41 42.57 -26.35 -6.52
CA ALA A 41 41.39 -26.01 -7.30
C ALA A 41 40.08 -26.53 -6.66
N LEU A 42 40.12 -27.69 -6.00
CA LEU A 42 39.01 -28.26 -5.21
C LEU A 42 38.62 -27.41 -3.99
N SER A 43 39.52 -26.57 -3.49
CA SER A 43 39.24 -25.69 -2.34
C SER A 43 38.56 -24.37 -2.74
N ILE A 44 38.54 -24.02 -4.03
CA ILE A 44 37.96 -22.77 -4.56
C ILE A 44 36.42 -22.70 -4.39
N PRO A 45 35.63 -23.76 -4.64
CA PRO A 45 34.18 -23.73 -4.47
C PRO A 45 33.72 -23.48 -3.02
N GLY A 46 34.55 -23.83 -2.02
CA GLY A 46 34.25 -23.58 -0.61
C GLY A 46 34.44 -22.12 -0.19
N VAL A 47 35.27 -21.36 -0.91
CA VAL A 47 35.58 -19.94 -0.62
C VAL A 47 34.67 -19.00 -1.42
N PHE A 48 34.32 -19.38 -2.64
CA PHE A 48 33.38 -18.63 -3.47
C PHE A 48 32.07 -19.41 -3.56
N THR A 49 31.20 -19.25 -2.57
CA THR A 49 29.83 -19.72 -2.71
C THR A 49 29.21 -19.00 -3.92
N PRO A 50 28.80 -19.72 -4.97
CA PRO A 50 28.22 -19.05 -6.13
C PRO A 50 26.92 -18.35 -5.73
N PRO A 51 26.59 -17.18 -6.32
CA PRO A 51 25.29 -16.54 -6.14
C PRO A 51 24.23 -17.39 -6.84
N THR A 52 23.80 -18.44 -6.15
CA THR A 52 22.78 -19.40 -6.59
C THR A 52 21.39 -18.98 -6.15
N LEU A 53 21.30 -18.11 -5.14
CA LEU A 53 20.08 -17.53 -4.62
C LEU A 53 20.09 -16.02 -4.85
N THR A 54 19.14 -15.51 -5.62
CA THR A 54 18.91 -14.06 -5.77
C THR A 54 17.55 -13.72 -5.20
N ALA A 55 17.49 -12.75 -4.29
CA ALA A 55 16.23 -12.21 -3.79
C ALA A 55 15.70 -11.19 -4.81
N ILE A 56 14.50 -11.44 -5.34
CA ILE A 56 13.78 -10.50 -6.21
C ILE A 56 12.53 -10.07 -5.45
N GLN A 57 12.26 -8.77 -5.45
CA GLN A 57 11.00 -8.27 -4.92
C GLN A 57 9.86 -8.57 -5.89
N ALA A 58 8.82 -9.22 -5.40
CA ALA A 58 7.60 -9.45 -6.15
C ALA A 58 6.39 -8.96 -5.36
N ASN A 59 5.37 -8.52 -6.08
CA ASN A 59 4.09 -8.15 -5.50
C ASN A 59 3.24 -9.41 -5.39
N TYR A 60 2.86 -9.78 -4.17
CA TYR A 60 1.95 -10.87 -3.90
C TYR A 60 0.60 -10.32 -3.45
N THR A 61 -0.46 -10.68 -4.19
CA THR A 61 -1.82 -10.22 -3.92
C THR A 61 -2.62 -11.31 -3.22
N THR A 62 -3.13 -11.02 -2.03
CA THR A 62 -4.02 -11.92 -1.28
C THR A 62 -5.39 -11.28 -1.12
N THR A 63 -6.45 -12.03 -1.41
CA THR A 63 -7.83 -11.59 -1.11
C THR A 63 -8.26 -12.22 0.20
N SER A 64 -8.63 -11.40 1.18
CA SER A 64 -9.10 -11.88 2.48
C SER A 64 -10.35 -11.10 2.92
N PRO A 65 -11.36 -11.75 3.52
CA PRO A 65 -12.47 -11.05 4.13
C PRO A 65 -11.99 -10.24 5.33
N MET A 66 -12.27 -8.94 5.33
CA MET A 66 -11.94 -8.03 6.42
C MET A 66 -13.11 -7.15 6.78
N ASN A 67 -13.14 -6.69 8.03
CA ASN A 67 -14.11 -5.72 8.49
C ASN A 67 -13.75 -4.35 7.93
N VAL A 68 -14.62 -3.80 7.10
CA VAL A 68 -14.47 -2.48 6.50
C VAL A 68 -15.61 -1.59 6.99
N THR A 69 -15.31 -0.32 7.23
CA THR A 69 -16.32 0.67 7.63
C THR A 69 -17.15 1.15 6.45
N VAL A 70 -18.47 1.29 6.60
CA VAL A 70 -19.37 1.92 5.62
C VAL A 70 -20.26 2.96 6.31
N PRO A 71 -20.69 4.04 5.63
CA PRO A 71 -21.61 5.01 6.22
C PRO A 71 -22.91 4.35 6.65
N ASN A 72 -23.39 4.64 7.85
CA ASN A 72 -24.59 4.03 8.43
C ASN A 72 -25.75 5.03 8.54
N ILE A 73 -26.00 5.79 7.48
CA ILE A 73 -27.05 6.82 7.46
C ILE A 73 -28.46 6.22 7.29
N SER A 74 -28.55 5.02 6.72
CA SER A 74 -29.83 4.33 6.47
C SER A 74 -30.34 3.52 7.67
N ASP A 75 -29.60 3.44 8.78
CA ASP A 75 -30.02 2.69 9.97
C ASP A 75 -30.83 3.59 10.92
N PRO A 76 -32.11 3.26 11.19
CA PRO A 76 -32.98 4.06 12.05
C PRO A 76 -32.45 4.19 13.48
N ASN A 77 -31.60 3.26 13.95
CA ASN A 77 -31.06 3.31 15.31
C ASN A 77 -29.92 4.34 15.48
N GLN A 78 -29.35 4.85 14.38
CA GLN A 78 -28.20 5.76 14.41
C GLN A 78 -28.54 7.20 14.03
N VAL A 79 -29.83 7.53 13.91
CA VAL A 79 -30.30 8.84 13.43
C VAL A 79 -29.89 9.99 14.35
N ASN A 80 -29.72 9.73 15.64
CA ASN A 80 -29.16 10.70 16.59
C ASN A 80 -27.73 11.16 16.26
N ARG A 81 -26.99 10.40 15.44
CA ARG A 81 -25.64 10.75 14.98
C ARG A 81 -25.63 11.63 13.74
N SER A 82 -26.72 11.66 12.96
CA SER A 82 -26.89 12.49 11.76
C SER A 82 -27.69 13.75 12.02
N ALA A 83 -28.80 13.65 12.75
CA ALA A 83 -29.73 14.73 13.03
C ALA A 83 -29.80 15.09 14.53
N ASN A 84 -30.10 16.36 14.82
CA ASN A 84 -30.67 16.77 16.09
C ASN A 84 -32.18 16.52 16.00
N ILE A 85 -32.68 15.63 16.86
CA ILE A 85 -34.11 15.33 16.95
C ILE A 85 -34.61 15.64 18.36
N LEU A 86 -35.81 16.20 18.43
CA LEU A 86 -36.49 16.54 19.68
C LEU A 86 -37.79 15.72 19.76
N PRO A 87 -38.10 15.08 20.90
CA PRO A 87 -39.38 14.40 21.05
C PRO A 87 -40.52 15.42 20.95
N ALA A 88 -41.60 15.06 20.27
CA ALA A 88 -42.79 15.91 20.19
C ALA A 88 -43.33 16.21 21.61
N SER A 89 -43.70 17.46 21.86
CA SER A 89 -44.03 17.94 23.21
C SER A 89 -45.18 17.15 23.85
N ALA A 90 -44.98 16.72 25.11
CA ALA A 90 -46.00 16.10 25.97
C ALA A 90 -47.23 16.99 26.25
N SER A 91 -47.25 18.22 25.73
CA SER A 91 -48.38 19.15 25.84
C SER A 91 -49.48 18.94 24.78
N ILE A 92 -49.24 18.07 23.78
CA ILE A 92 -50.25 17.68 22.79
C ILE A 92 -50.86 16.32 23.23
N PRO A 93 -52.13 16.27 23.66
CA PRO A 93 -52.75 15.04 24.19
C PRO A 93 -52.87 13.89 23.18
N SER A 94 -52.71 14.18 21.89
CA SER A 94 -52.78 13.23 20.78
C SER A 94 -51.42 12.99 20.10
N ALA A 95 -50.32 13.48 20.67
CA ALA A 95 -49.00 13.27 20.07
C ALA A 95 -48.56 11.81 20.22
N ASN A 96 -48.10 11.23 19.12
CA ASN A 96 -47.47 9.92 19.14
C ASN A 96 -46.16 10.00 19.94
N PRO A 97 -45.90 9.10 20.91
CA PRO A 97 -44.64 9.06 21.65
C PRO A 97 -43.40 8.82 20.76
N ASP A 98 -43.59 8.23 19.58
CA ASP A 98 -42.54 7.97 18.58
C ASP A 98 -42.45 9.08 17.51
N ASN A 99 -43.08 10.24 17.75
CA ASN A 99 -42.93 11.40 16.89
C ASN A 99 -41.74 12.28 17.33
N PHE A 100 -40.91 12.63 16.37
CA PHE A 100 -39.70 13.42 16.53
C PHE A 100 -39.74 14.64 15.61
N LEU A 101 -39.47 15.81 16.18
CA LEU A 101 -39.28 17.04 15.44
C LEU A 101 -37.82 17.15 15.01
N PHE A 102 -37.61 17.49 13.73
CA PHE A 102 -36.30 17.77 13.18
C PHE A 102 -35.82 19.15 13.67
N ASP A 103 -34.62 19.23 14.23
CA ASP A 103 -34.00 20.49 14.70
C ASP A 103 -32.72 20.83 13.91
N GLY A 104 -32.48 20.12 12.81
CA GLY A 104 -31.32 20.33 11.94
C GLY A 104 -30.26 19.24 12.04
N ALA A 105 -29.19 19.41 11.27
CA ALA A 105 -28.10 18.44 11.19
C ALA A 105 -27.10 18.55 12.33
N ARG A 106 -26.41 17.45 12.65
CA ARG A 106 -25.28 17.46 13.57
C ARG A 106 -24.10 18.22 12.97
N THR A 107 -23.35 18.92 13.83
CA THR A 107 -22.18 19.73 13.44
C THR A 107 -21.08 18.92 12.73
N ILE A 108 -21.01 17.61 12.97
CA ILE A 108 -20.09 16.70 12.25
C ILE A 108 -20.39 16.65 10.75
N TYR A 109 -21.67 16.62 10.35
CA TYR A 109 -22.06 16.68 8.94
C TYR A 109 -21.65 18.02 8.34
N SER A 110 -21.95 19.13 9.03
CA SER A 110 -21.58 20.48 8.57
C SER A 110 -20.08 20.61 8.32
N ARG A 111 -19.26 20.11 9.25
CA ARG A 111 -17.79 20.17 9.13
C ARG A 111 -17.27 19.32 7.98
N LEU A 112 -17.80 18.11 7.81
CA LEU A 112 -17.39 17.22 6.72
C LEU A 112 -17.83 17.75 5.36
N ALA A 113 -19.03 18.33 5.26
CA ALA A 113 -19.52 18.93 4.03
C ALA A 113 -18.73 20.16 3.63
N SER A 114 -18.40 21.07 4.56
CA SER A 114 -17.54 22.22 4.26
C SER A 114 -16.13 21.78 3.86
N ALA A 115 -15.53 20.80 4.55
CA ALA A 115 -14.21 20.28 4.19
C ALA A 115 -14.20 19.58 2.82
N THR A 116 -15.25 18.81 2.50
CA THR A 116 -15.42 18.15 1.20
C THR A 116 -15.71 19.18 0.09
N GLY A 117 -16.55 20.18 0.38
CA GLY A 117 -16.88 21.28 -0.51
C GLY A 117 -15.65 22.09 -0.90
N SER A 118 -14.84 22.51 0.08
CA SER A 118 -13.62 23.29 -0.18
C SER A 118 -12.53 22.48 -0.88
N SER A 119 -12.40 21.19 -0.60
CA SER A 119 -11.40 20.34 -1.28
C SER A 119 -11.83 19.86 -2.67
N GLY A 120 -13.14 19.73 -2.92
CA GLY A 120 -13.67 19.16 -4.15
C GLY A 120 -13.36 17.67 -4.33
N ALA A 121 -12.90 16.99 -3.27
CA ALA A 121 -12.48 15.59 -3.31
C ALA A 121 -12.94 14.84 -2.05
N VAL A 122 -12.96 13.51 -2.12
CA VAL A 122 -13.23 12.66 -0.94
C VAL A 122 -12.15 12.88 0.11
N LEU A 123 -12.56 13.11 1.35
CA LEU A 123 -11.64 13.26 2.48
C LEU A 123 -10.87 11.96 2.73
N TRP A 124 -9.73 12.08 3.40
CA TRP A 124 -8.92 10.93 3.77
C TRP A 124 -9.71 9.97 4.67
N VAL A 125 -9.84 8.72 4.22
CA VAL A 125 -10.45 7.61 4.92
C VAL A 125 -9.33 6.67 5.35
N PRO A 126 -9.18 6.37 6.66
CA PRO A 126 -8.14 5.47 7.13
C PRO A 126 -8.17 4.12 6.39
N PRO A 127 -7.04 3.68 5.80
CA PRO A 127 -6.97 2.40 5.13
C PRO A 127 -6.95 1.24 6.13
N GLU A 128 -7.55 0.11 5.77
CA GLU A 128 -7.45 -1.14 6.55
C GLU A 128 -6.06 -1.77 6.43
N SER A 129 -5.37 -1.54 5.30
CA SER A 129 -3.98 -1.96 5.04
C SER A 129 -3.27 -1.00 4.07
N PRO A 130 -1.95 -0.74 4.22
CA PRO A 130 -1.22 0.29 3.46
C PRO A 130 -1.30 0.16 1.92
N GLN A 131 -1.41 -1.07 1.42
CA GLN A 131 -1.59 -1.37 0.00
C GLN A 131 -2.78 -2.31 -0.14
N SER A 132 -3.96 -1.72 -0.30
CA SER A 132 -5.21 -2.48 -0.38
C SER A 132 -6.18 -1.88 -1.37
N SER A 133 -6.95 -2.75 -2.03
CA SER A 133 -8.06 -2.38 -2.88
C SER A 133 -9.29 -3.22 -2.55
N PHE A 134 -10.45 -2.59 -2.51
CA PHE A 134 -11.71 -3.27 -2.26
C PHE A 134 -12.89 -2.50 -2.83
N GLU A 135 -13.95 -3.24 -3.10
CA GLU A 135 -15.22 -2.71 -3.54
C GLU A 135 -16.20 -2.64 -2.37
N LEU A 136 -16.92 -1.53 -2.27
CA LEU A 136 -17.95 -1.33 -1.28
C LEU A 136 -19.31 -1.19 -1.93
N ASN A 137 -20.29 -1.81 -1.29
CA ASN A 137 -21.71 -1.66 -1.60
C ASN A 137 -22.47 -1.23 -0.35
N PHE A 138 -23.14 -0.08 -0.39
CA PHE A 138 -23.95 0.43 0.71
C PHE A 138 -25.05 1.39 0.22
N ARG A 139 -26.06 1.61 1.05
CA ARG A 139 -27.19 2.50 0.78
C ARG A 139 -26.97 3.86 1.44
N ALA A 140 -27.19 4.95 0.70
CA ALA A 140 -27.03 6.30 1.18
C ALA A 140 -27.82 7.31 0.31
N PRO A 141 -28.05 8.55 0.79
CA PRO A 141 -28.66 9.58 -0.03
C PRO A 141 -27.70 10.05 -1.14
N HIS A 142 -28.27 10.47 -2.26
CA HIS A 142 -27.59 11.11 -3.37
C HIS A 142 -28.41 12.28 -3.89
N ALA A 143 -27.78 13.39 -4.25
CA ALA A 143 -28.49 14.51 -4.87
C ALA A 143 -28.40 14.39 -6.40
N VAL A 144 -29.53 14.52 -7.08
CA VAL A 144 -29.62 14.45 -8.55
C VAL A 144 -30.29 15.72 -9.07
N CYS A 145 -29.70 16.32 -10.09
CA CYS A 145 -30.12 17.57 -10.69
C CYS A 145 -30.79 17.35 -12.05
N HIS A 146 -31.84 18.12 -12.30
CA HIS A 146 -32.55 18.16 -13.58
C HIS A 146 -32.93 19.61 -13.92
N ASP A 147 -33.29 19.85 -15.18
CA ASP A 147 -33.75 21.17 -15.62
C ASP A 147 -35.11 21.52 -15.02
N ALA A 148 -35.28 22.77 -14.61
CA ALA A 148 -36.51 23.21 -13.96
C ALA A 148 -37.68 23.34 -14.95
N ASN A 149 -38.87 22.93 -14.51
CA ASN A 149 -40.12 23.13 -15.26
C ASN A 149 -40.49 24.62 -15.35
N GLY A 150 -41.24 25.01 -16.40
CA GLY A 150 -41.64 26.42 -16.61
C GLY A 150 -42.42 27.05 -15.45
N THR A 151 -43.16 26.25 -14.67
CA THR A 151 -43.83 26.71 -13.44
C THR A 151 -42.84 27.09 -12.34
N VAL A 152 -41.83 26.24 -12.11
CA VAL A 152 -40.76 26.46 -11.13
C VAL A 152 -39.92 27.68 -11.53
N GLN A 153 -39.64 27.84 -12.83
CA GLN A 153 -38.94 29.02 -13.36
C GLN A 153 -39.67 30.32 -12.99
N GLY A 154 -40.99 30.37 -13.22
CA GLY A 154 -41.80 31.54 -12.86
C GLY A 154 -41.82 31.85 -11.36
N ILE A 155 -41.75 30.82 -10.50
CA ILE A 155 -41.65 31.00 -9.04
C ILE A 155 -40.29 31.58 -8.64
N ILE A 156 -39.19 31.04 -9.21
CA ILE A 156 -37.83 31.55 -8.96
C ILE A 156 -37.73 33.03 -9.35
N ASP A 157 -38.25 33.39 -10.53
CA ASP A 157 -38.24 34.77 -11.01
C ASP A 157 -39.06 35.70 -10.10
N ALA A 158 -40.21 35.24 -9.62
CA ALA A 158 -41.06 36.02 -8.72
C ALA A 158 -40.37 36.26 -7.35
N ILE A 159 -39.64 35.27 -6.83
CA ILE A 159 -38.86 35.42 -5.58
C ILE A 159 -37.74 36.45 -5.79
N MET A 160 -36.98 36.34 -6.88
CA MET A 160 -35.94 37.31 -7.23
C MET A 160 -36.48 38.73 -7.42
N GLN A 161 -37.67 38.85 -7.99
CA GLN A 161 -38.35 40.13 -8.14
C GLN A 161 -38.76 40.71 -6.77
N SER A 162 -39.29 39.87 -5.87
CA SER A 162 -39.65 40.31 -4.52
C SER A 162 -38.44 40.73 -3.69
N GLU A 163 -37.28 40.08 -3.84
CA GLU A 163 -36.03 40.56 -3.22
C GLU A 163 -35.60 41.93 -3.77
N ASN A 164 -35.74 42.13 -5.07
CA ASN A 164 -35.48 43.41 -5.71
C ASN A 164 -36.45 44.52 -5.29
N ASP A 165 -37.70 44.17 -5.03
CA ASP A 165 -38.71 45.11 -4.51
C ASP A 165 -38.37 45.56 -3.09
N ALA A 166 -37.75 44.71 -2.27
CA ALA A 166 -37.24 45.09 -0.94
C ALA A 166 -36.07 46.09 -1.03
N LEU A 167 -35.29 46.07 -2.11
CA LEU A 167 -34.19 47.01 -2.36
C LEU A 167 -34.66 48.33 -3.03
N ALA A 168 -35.86 48.35 -3.60
CA ALA A 168 -36.41 49.48 -4.33
C ALA A 168 -36.48 50.80 -3.51
N PRO A 169 -36.84 50.82 -2.21
CA PRO A 169 -36.85 52.04 -1.40
C PRO A 169 -35.49 52.73 -1.29
N SER A 170 -34.40 51.95 -1.35
CA SER A 170 -33.03 52.46 -1.35
C SER A 170 -32.57 52.96 -2.73
N GLY A 171 -33.44 52.88 -3.75
CA GLY A 171 -33.09 53.18 -5.13
C GLY A 171 -32.10 52.19 -5.73
N LEU A 172 -32.03 50.97 -5.18
CA LEU A 172 -31.12 49.90 -5.60
C LEU A 172 -31.92 48.74 -6.21
N TYR A 173 -31.24 47.93 -7.00
CA TYR A 173 -31.70 46.61 -7.42
C TYR A 173 -30.49 45.69 -7.63
N GLN A 174 -30.66 44.40 -7.39
CA GLN A 174 -29.64 43.38 -7.62
C GLN A 174 -29.88 42.68 -8.96
N ALA A 175 -28.89 42.75 -9.84
CA ALA A 175 -28.81 41.89 -11.01
C ALA A 175 -28.16 40.58 -10.60
N PHE A 176 -29.01 39.61 -10.27
CA PHE A 176 -28.60 38.25 -9.92
C PHE A 176 -27.97 37.56 -11.12
N SER A 177 -26.70 37.18 -10.98
CA SER A 177 -26.00 36.30 -11.91
C SER A 177 -26.11 34.83 -11.49
N TYR A 178 -26.27 34.59 -10.18
CA TYR A 178 -26.52 33.29 -9.57
C TYR A 178 -27.47 33.49 -8.39
N TYR A 179 -28.44 32.58 -8.23
CA TYR A 179 -29.33 32.54 -7.08
C TYR A 179 -29.74 31.10 -6.81
N ALA A 180 -29.63 30.65 -5.57
CA ALA A 180 -30.06 29.32 -5.15
C ALA A 180 -30.67 29.36 -3.74
N PHE A 181 -31.72 28.57 -3.52
CA PHE A 181 -32.42 28.48 -2.24
C PHE A 181 -33.09 27.12 -2.08
N VAL A 182 -33.42 26.77 -0.83
CA VAL A 182 -34.27 25.62 -0.52
C VAL A 182 -35.73 26.10 -0.40
N PRO A 183 -36.68 25.56 -1.18
CA PRO A 183 -38.08 25.94 -1.06
C PRO A 183 -38.69 25.42 0.24
N SER A 184 -39.62 26.18 0.80
CA SER A 184 -40.46 25.76 1.92
C SER A 184 -41.88 26.22 1.70
N TYR A 185 -42.86 25.37 2.02
CA TYR A 185 -44.28 25.71 1.89
C TYR A 185 -44.84 26.41 3.13
N ASN A 186 -43.95 26.81 4.05
CA ASN A 186 -44.32 27.55 5.24
C ASN A 186 -44.32 29.04 4.99
N SER A 187 -45.41 29.71 5.39
CA SER A 187 -45.65 31.14 5.17
C SER A 187 -45.04 32.06 6.24
N SER A 188 -44.25 31.54 7.18
CA SER A 188 -43.79 32.28 8.37
C SER A 188 -42.30 32.14 8.66
N MET A 189 -41.50 31.78 7.65
CA MET A 189 -40.05 31.65 7.80
C MET A 189 -39.32 32.90 7.36
N ASP A 190 -38.14 33.09 7.94
CA ASP A 190 -37.24 34.19 7.63
C ASP A 190 -36.76 34.02 6.17
N GLY A 191 -37.39 34.74 5.24
CA GLY A 191 -37.16 34.55 3.82
C GLY A 191 -38.24 35.20 2.95
N THR A 192 -37.88 35.46 1.70
CA THR A 192 -38.79 36.03 0.71
C THR A 192 -39.86 34.99 0.35
N SER A 193 -41.14 35.34 0.50
CA SER A 193 -42.27 34.44 0.27
C SER A 193 -43.13 34.93 -0.90
N VAL A 194 -43.54 34.01 -1.77
CA VAL A 194 -44.36 34.28 -2.95
C VAL A 194 -45.51 33.29 -3.01
N VAL A 195 -46.67 33.75 -3.49
CA VAL A 195 -47.82 32.89 -3.79
C VAL A 195 -47.64 32.32 -5.20
N ALA A 196 -47.46 31.01 -5.32
CA ALA A 196 -47.40 30.32 -6.60
C ALA A 196 -48.76 30.38 -7.34
N PRO A 197 -48.80 30.12 -8.66
CA PRO A 197 -50.03 30.22 -9.46
C PRO A 197 -51.19 29.32 -9.00
N ASP A 198 -50.88 28.26 -8.25
CA ASP A 198 -51.82 27.33 -7.63
C ASP A 198 -52.37 27.81 -6.27
N GLY A 199 -51.92 28.97 -5.80
CA GLY A 199 -52.30 29.55 -4.50
C GLY A 199 -51.45 29.07 -3.32
N THR A 200 -50.40 28.28 -3.56
CA THR A 200 -49.49 27.83 -2.49
C THR A 200 -48.48 28.90 -2.11
N ASN A 201 -48.21 29.09 -0.82
CA ASN A 201 -47.17 30.01 -0.35
C ASN A 201 -45.83 29.29 -0.33
N ILE A 202 -44.85 29.81 -1.06
CA ILE A 202 -43.49 29.28 -1.12
C ILE A 202 -42.53 30.33 -0.56
N SER A 203 -41.75 29.97 0.45
CA SER A 203 -40.67 30.77 1.02
C SER A 203 -39.31 30.25 0.56
N ALA A 204 -38.40 31.19 0.28
CA ALA A 204 -37.02 30.90 -0.08
C ALA A 204 -36.13 30.88 1.17
N ILE A 205 -35.60 29.70 1.50
CA ILE A 205 -34.63 29.54 2.59
C ILE A 205 -33.22 29.75 2.04
N THR A 206 -32.61 30.87 2.41
CA THR A 206 -31.24 31.25 2.01
C THR A 206 -30.17 30.85 3.04
N HIS A 207 -30.57 30.44 4.24
CA HIS A 207 -29.66 30.03 5.30
C HIS A 207 -30.19 28.78 6.02
N PRO A 208 -30.14 27.60 5.37
CA PRO A 208 -30.75 26.37 5.91
C PRO A 208 -30.16 25.91 7.25
N ARG A 209 -28.96 26.36 7.63
CA ARG A 209 -28.36 26.09 8.96
C ARG A 209 -28.84 27.01 10.08
N ALA A 210 -29.27 28.24 9.77
CA ALA A 210 -29.56 29.26 10.77
C ALA A 210 -31.02 29.24 11.26
N GLN A 211 -31.87 28.46 10.60
CA GLN A 211 -33.30 28.42 10.86
C GLN A 211 -33.67 27.17 11.65
N SER A 212 -34.62 27.30 12.58
CA SER A 212 -35.32 26.15 13.16
C SER A 212 -35.91 25.33 12.02
N ALA A 213 -35.73 24.01 12.04
CA ALA A 213 -36.00 23.22 10.86
C ALA A 213 -37.47 23.38 10.42
N PRO A 214 -37.70 23.61 9.12
CA PRO A 214 -39.03 23.85 8.63
C PRO A 214 -39.96 22.65 8.86
N THR A 215 -41.23 22.90 9.15
CA THR A 215 -42.24 21.83 9.32
C THR A 215 -42.75 21.26 7.98
N ASN A 216 -42.59 22.00 6.88
CA ASN A 216 -43.10 21.65 5.56
C ASN A 216 -42.16 22.19 4.47
N ALA A 217 -40.92 21.70 4.48
CA ALA A 217 -39.95 21.98 3.42
C ALA A 217 -39.87 20.85 2.41
N VAL A 218 -39.01 21.04 1.40
CA VAL A 218 -38.67 20.01 0.44
C VAL A 218 -37.18 19.69 0.53
N ASN A 219 -36.82 18.43 0.26
CA ASN A 219 -35.44 18.01 0.05
C ASN A 219 -35.00 18.32 -1.40
N GLU A 220 -35.18 19.57 -1.80
CA GLU A 220 -34.80 20.08 -3.12
C GLU A 220 -34.07 21.42 -2.98
N VAL A 221 -33.14 21.70 -3.90
CA VAL A 221 -32.53 23.01 -4.08
C VAL A 221 -32.90 23.52 -5.46
N TRP A 222 -33.43 24.73 -5.50
CA TRP A 222 -33.78 25.41 -6.73
C TRP A 222 -32.73 26.47 -7.00
N MET A 223 -32.21 26.50 -8.22
CA MET A 223 -31.15 27.43 -8.60
C MET A 223 -31.37 28.00 -10.00
N THR A 224 -30.91 29.23 -10.18
CA THR A 224 -30.79 29.89 -11.48
C THR A 224 -29.42 30.52 -11.63
N TYR A 225 -28.89 30.46 -12.85
CA TYR A 225 -27.58 30.96 -13.19
C TYR A 225 -27.49 31.34 -14.66
N TRP A 226 -26.59 32.27 -14.97
CA TRP A 226 -26.34 32.70 -16.34
C TRP A 226 -25.16 31.94 -16.95
N ARG A 227 -25.42 31.13 -17.97
CA ARG A 227 -24.41 30.39 -18.73
C ARG A 227 -24.18 31.07 -20.08
N PHE A 228 -22.94 31.07 -20.58
CA PHE A 228 -22.71 31.43 -21.99
C PHE A 228 -23.12 30.29 -22.90
N LEU A 229 -23.90 30.57 -23.94
CA LEU A 229 -24.28 29.58 -24.95
C LEU A 229 -23.06 28.92 -25.55
N GLU A 230 -23.11 27.60 -25.73
CA GLU A 230 -22.07 26.81 -26.39
C GLU A 230 -22.63 26.14 -27.65
N ASP A 231 -21.80 26.02 -28.68
CA ASP A 231 -22.09 25.28 -29.91
C ASP A 231 -21.98 23.76 -29.68
N ALA A 232 -22.36 22.97 -30.69
CA ALA A 232 -22.25 21.50 -30.62
C ALA A 232 -20.80 20.99 -30.44
N GLY A 233 -19.79 21.85 -30.60
CA GLY A 233 -18.37 21.56 -30.37
C GLY A 233 -17.85 22.07 -29.02
N GLY A 234 -18.72 22.54 -28.12
CA GLY A 234 -18.35 23.06 -26.80
C GLY A 234 -17.64 24.41 -26.84
N ARG A 235 -17.74 25.17 -27.95
CA ARG A 235 -17.21 26.53 -28.06
C ARG A 235 -18.30 27.53 -27.79
N ARG A 236 -17.96 28.60 -27.06
CA ARG A 236 -18.93 29.66 -26.77
C ARG A 236 -19.41 30.34 -28.04
N VAL A 237 -20.73 30.48 -28.16
CA VAL A 237 -21.39 31.20 -29.25
C VAL A 237 -21.12 32.68 -29.08
N VAL A 238 -20.70 33.31 -30.18
CA VAL A 238 -20.36 34.73 -30.24
C VAL A 238 -21.33 35.42 -31.20
N ASN A 239 -21.91 36.54 -30.75
CA ASN A 239 -22.75 37.42 -31.57
C ASN A 239 -21.92 38.13 -32.66
N SER A 240 -22.60 38.76 -33.62
CA SER A 240 -21.98 39.53 -34.71
C SER A 240 -21.06 40.67 -34.23
N ASN A 241 -21.26 41.15 -33.01
CA ASN A 241 -20.44 42.17 -32.34
C ASN A 241 -19.19 41.61 -31.61
N GLY A 242 -18.94 40.29 -31.70
CA GLY A 242 -17.82 39.64 -31.01
C GLY A 242 -18.06 39.33 -29.54
N SER A 243 -19.30 39.43 -29.05
CA SER A 243 -19.64 39.16 -27.64
C SER A 243 -20.27 37.78 -27.42
N TYR A 244 -19.90 37.07 -26.36
CA TYR A 244 -20.57 35.87 -25.89
C TYR A 244 -22.05 36.13 -25.58
N VAL A 245 -22.89 35.15 -25.88
CA VAL A 245 -24.33 35.22 -25.65
C VAL A 245 -24.66 34.58 -24.30
N PRO A 246 -25.13 35.35 -23.30
CA PRO A 246 -25.57 34.79 -22.03
C PRO A 246 -27.00 34.24 -22.15
N GLU A 247 -27.26 33.09 -21.52
CA GLU A 247 -28.56 32.44 -21.39
C GLU A 247 -28.80 32.12 -19.91
N GLN A 248 -29.99 32.47 -19.42
CA GLN A 248 -30.41 32.11 -18.06
C GLN A 248 -30.87 30.65 -18.04
N LYS A 249 -30.27 29.86 -17.15
CA LYS A 249 -30.63 28.46 -16.90
C LYS A 249 -31.23 28.31 -15.51
N TYR A 250 -32.05 27.28 -15.36
CA TYR A 250 -32.74 26.94 -14.11
C TYR A 250 -32.59 25.44 -13.88
N SER A 251 -32.17 25.06 -12.68
CA SER A 251 -31.96 23.67 -12.31
C SER A 251 -32.58 23.39 -10.95
N VAL A 252 -33.11 22.17 -10.79
CA VAL A 252 -33.66 21.65 -9.54
C VAL A 252 -32.88 20.40 -9.17
N CYS A 253 -32.30 20.39 -7.97
CA CYS A 253 -31.58 19.24 -7.44
C CYS A 253 -32.37 18.64 -6.30
N ALA A 254 -32.82 17.40 -6.45
CA ALA A 254 -33.62 16.68 -5.48
C ALA A 254 -32.82 15.56 -4.80
N LEU A 255 -33.21 15.22 -3.57
CA LEU A 255 -32.62 14.11 -2.83
C LEU A 255 -33.23 12.76 -3.24
N TRP A 256 -32.39 11.79 -3.52
CA TRP A 256 -32.75 10.42 -3.86
C TRP A 256 -32.08 9.44 -2.91
N ASP A 257 -32.78 8.36 -2.64
CA ASP A 257 -32.20 7.20 -1.99
C ASP A 257 -31.48 6.34 -3.04
N ALA A 258 -30.21 6.03 -2.79
CA ALA A 258 -29.36 5.37 -3.78
C ALA A 258 -28.52 4.25 -3.17
N THR A 259 -28.18 3.27 -4.00
CA THR A 259 -27.21 2.23 -3.68
C THR A 259 -25.89 2.53 -4.38
N TYR A 260 -24.82 2.70 -3.60
CA TYR A 260 -23.51 3.06 -4.08
C TYR A 260 -22.64 1.82 -4.26
N THR A 261 -21.99 1.71 -5.42
CA THR A 261 -20.88 0.79 -5.66
C THR A 261 -19.63 1.61 -5.95
N ALA A 262 -18.68 1.59 -5.02
CA ALA A 262 -17.44 2.35 -5.11
C ALA A 262 -16.22 1.46 -4.88
N GLU A 263 -15.15 1.69 -5.64
CA GLU A 263 -13.88 1.03 -5.44
C GLU A 263 -12.90 2.00 -4.78
N LEU A 264 -12.32 1.56 -3.67
CA LEU A 264 -11.26 2.26 -2.97
C LEU A 264 -9.95 1.51 -3.16
N SER A 265 -8.93 2.23 -3.58
CA SER A 265 -7.57 1.73 -3.66
C SER A 265 -6.63 2.63 -2.88
N TYR A 266 -5.77 2.01 -2.08
CA TYR A 266 -4.70 2.63 -1.34
C TYR A 266 -3.39 2.13 -1.91
N SER A 267 -2.60 3.04 -2.47
CA SER A 267 -1.27 2.72 -3.00
C SER A 267 -0.28 3.78 -2.55
N ASN A 268 0.79 3.36 -1.87
CA ASN A 268 1.88 4.24 -1.42
C ASN A 268 1.41 5.47 -0.62
N GLY A 269 0.38 5.30 0.21
CA GLY A 269 -0.20 6.39 1.01
C GLY A 269 -1.15 7.33 0.25
N ILE A 270 -1.43 7.07 -1.02
CA ILE A 270 -2.41 7.79 -1.82
C ILE A 270 -3.72 6.99 -1.82
N GLN A 271 -4.81 7.66 -1.48
CA GLN A 271 -6.17 7.15 -1.60
C GLN A 271 -6.73 7.54 -2.96
N THR A 272 -7.31 6.58 -3.66
CA THR A 272 -8.10 6.80 -4.87
C THR A 272 -9.45 6.18 -4.67
N VAL A 273 -10.51 6.98 -4.84
CA VAL A 273 -11.90 6.55 -4.75
C VAL A 273 -12.49 6.69 -6.13
N THR A 274 -13.01 5.59 -6.66
CA THR A 274 -13.63 5.54 -7.98
C THR A 274 -15.10 5.17 -7.84
N GLU A 275 -15.95 6.00 -8.42
CA GLU A 275 -17.36 5.68 -8.59
C GLU A 275 -17.49 4.62 -9.68
N LYS A 276 -18.05 3.45 -9.35
CA LYS A 276 -18.37 2.42 -10.35
C LYS A 276 -19.81 2.55 -10.81
N ARG A 277 -20.74 2.65 -9.85
CA ARG A 277 -22.18 2.65 -10.13
C ARG A 277 -22.97 3.26 -8.98
N ILE A 278 -23.99 4.04 -9.33
CA ILE A 278 -25.01 4.55 -8.40
C ILE A 278 -26.37 4.12 -8.95
N ASP A 279 -27.09 3.30 -8.19
CA ASP A 279 -28.45 2.87 -8.53
C ASP A 279 -29.46 3.69 -7.73
N LEU A 280 -30.19 4.57 -8.42
CA LEU A 280 -31.23 5.41 -7.83
C LEU A 280 -32.50 4.59 -7.56
N ALA A 281 -33.04 4.69 -6.35
CA ALA A 281 -34.27 4.01 -5.95
C ALA A 281 -35.49 4.96 -6.04
N SER A 282 -35.66 5.84 -5.05
CA SER A 282 -36.82 6.74 -4.96
C SER A 282 -36.41 8.11 -4.43
N ALA A 283 -37.13 9.15 -4.87
CA ALA A 283 -36.99 10.49 -4.30
C ALA A 283 -37.39 10.46 -2.83
N VAL A 284 -36.63 11.16 -1.98
CA VAL A 284 -36.81 11.15 -0.54
C VAL A 284 -37.54 12.43 -0.14
N PRO A 285 -38.82 12.34 0.28
CA PRO A 285 -39.55 13.52 0.72
C PRO A 285 -38.92 14.07 1.99
N TYR A 286 -39.21 15.34 2.27
CA TYR A 286 -38.87 15.93 3.56
C TYR A 286 -39.65 15.24 4.67
N SER A 287 -39.06 15.14 5.87
CA SER A 287 -39.68 14.43 7.00
C SER A 287 -41.04 15.03 7.36
N ASN A 288 -42.09 14.19 7.38
CA ASN A 288 -43.40 14.60 7.87
C ASN A 288 -43.34 14.89 9.37
N THR A 289 -43.77 16.07 9.80
CA THR A 289 -43.84 16.47 11.21
C THR A 289 -45.26 16.39 11.80
N ASP A 290 -46.18 15.65 11.15
CA ASP A 290 -47.53 15.43 11.69
C ASP A 290 -47.44 14.78 13.09
N PRO A 291 -47.94 15.44 14.14
CA PRO A 291 -47.87 14.92 15.50
C PRO A 291 -48.66 13.62 15.73
N SER A 292 -49.56 13.26 14.82
CA SER A 292 -50.39 12.05 14.92
C SER A 292 -49.74 10.79 14.34
N GLU A 293 -48.71 10.93 13.50
CA GLU A 293 -48.03 9.81 12.84
C GLU A 293 -46.61 9.58 13.43
N PRO A 294 -46.10 8.34 13.43
CA PRO A 294 -44.71 8.08 13.82
C PRO A 294 -43.75 8.66 12.77
N SER A 295 -42.64 9.26 13.20
CA SER A 295 -41.67 9.85 12.28
C SER A 295 -40.81 8.78 11.61
N ASP A 296 -40.53 8.95 10.31
CA ASP A 296 -39.52 8.16 9.62
C ASP A 296 -38.11 8.68 9.98
N LEU A 297 -37.43 7.92 10.83
CA LEU A 297 -36.09 8.24 11.31
C LEU A 297 -35.07 8.31 10.15
N VAL A 298 -35.20 7.48 9.12
CA VAL A 298 -34.26 7.47 7.98
C VAL A 298 -34.44 8.75 7.15
N GLN A 299 -35.68 9.18 6.93
CA GLN A 299 -35.97 10.45 6.26
C GLN A 299 -35.41 11.65 7.02
N LEU A 300 -35.47 11.64 8.36
CA LEU A 300 -34.86 12.68 9.20
C LEU A 300 -33.33 12.75 9.00
N ALA A 301 -32.66 11.59 8.98
CA ALA A 301 -31.22 11.52 8.72
C ALA A 301 -30.85 12.03 7.31
N TYR A 302 -31.65 11.67 6.31
CA TYR A 302 -31.45 12.08 4.92
C TYR A 302 -31.70 13.58 4.72
N SER A 303 -32.72 14.13 5.37
CA SER A 303 -33.01 15.57 5.37
C SER A 303 -31.89 16.35 6.05
N ALA A 304 -31.30 15.82 7.14
CA ALA A 304 -30.12 16.39 7.78
C ALA A 304 -28.89 16.43 6.85
N TYR A 305 -28.65 15.33 6.12
CA TYR A 305 -27.61 15.27 5.10
C TYR A 305 -27.82 16.35 4.02
N PHE A 306 -29.04 16.46 3.49
CA PHE A 306 -29.33 17.36 2.40
C PHE A 306 -29.31 18.83 2.82
N ALA A 307 -29.80 19.17 4.01
CA ALA A 307 -29.75 20.55 4.53
C ALA A 307 -28.31 21.09 4.57
N VAL A 308 -27.35 20.25 4.94
CA VAL A 308 -25.93 20.61 5.00
C VAL A 308 -25.28 20.66 3.61
N LEU A 309 -25.69 19.77 2.71
CA LEU A 309 -25.22 19.77 1.32
C LEU A 309 -25.73 21.01 0.58
N ALA A 310 -27.02 21.31 0.70
CA ALA A 310 -27.67 22.50 0.14
C ALA A 310 -27.02 23.79 0.64
N ASP A 311 -26.67 23.86 1.94
CA ASP A 311 -25.96 24.99 2.51
C ASP A 311 -24.64 25.32 1.78
N GLN A 312 -23.99 24.36 1.10
CA GLN A 312 -22.77 24.63 0.33
C GLN A 312 -22.99 25.45 -0.95
N ILE A 313 -24.24 25.56 -1.42
CA ILE A 313 -24.58 26.24 -2.69
C ILE A 313 -25.59 27.36 -2.53
N VAL A 314 -26.44 27.31 -1.51
CA VAL A 314 -27.49 28.31 -1.29
C VAL A 314 -26.90 29.71 -1.15
N GLY A 315 -27.64 30.70 -1.64
CA GLY A 315 -27.29 32.12 -1.61
C GLY A 315 -27.35 32.80 -2.98
N SER A 316 -26.85 34.03 -3.04
CA SER A 316 -26.88 34.86 -4.25
C SER A 316 -25.51 35.41 -4.65
N MET A 317 -25.30 35.60 -5.95
CA MET A 317 -24.19 36.37 -6.49
C MET A 317 -24.66 37.30 -7.59
N GLY A 318 -24.14 38.52 -7.59
CA GLY A 318 -24.45 39.47 -8.65
C GLY A 318 -23.93 40.87 -8.37
N LEU A 319 -24.47 41.83 -9.12
CA LEU A 319 -24.17 43.25 -8.94
C LEU A 319 -25.38 43.99 -8.41
N VAL A 320 -25.17 44.77 -7.35
CA VAL A 320 -26.18 45.74 -6.90
C VAL A 320 -25.97 47.03 -7.69
N MET A 321 -27.02 47.48 -8.35
CA MET A 321 -27.03 48.63 -9.25
C MET A 321 -27.91 49.76 -8.71
N LYS A 322 -27.55 51.00 -9.05
CA LYS A 322 -28.37 52.18 -8.73
C LYS A 322 -29.42 52.40 -9.81
N ARG A 323 -30.69 52.52 -9.42
CA ARG A 323 -31.82 52.72 -10.33
C ARG A 323 -31.86 54.11 -10.97
N SER A 324 -31.28 55.12 -10.30
CA SER A 324 -31.32 56.53 -10.74
C SER A 324 -30.16 56.95 -11.66
N ALA A 325 -29.15 56.10 -11.87
CA ALA A 325 -28.06 56.38 -12.79
C ALA A 325 -28.44 55.92 -14.21
N THR A 326 -28.30 56.79 -15.20
CA THR A 326 -28.42 56.44 -16.62
C THR A 326 -27.09 56.74 -17.32
N PRO A 327 -26.34 55.72 -17.77
CA PRO A 327 -26.60 54.28 -17.63
C PRO A 327 -26.52 53.79 -16.19
N ALA A 328 -27.16 52.64 -15.89
CA ALA A 328 -27.15 52.05 -14.56
C ALA A 328 -25.71 51.78 -14.11
N THR A 329 -25.28 52.46 -13.05
CA THR A 329 -23.93 52.29 -12.49
C THR A 329 -23.96 51.21 -11.40
N PRO A 330 -23.03 50.25 -11.42
CA PRO A 330 -22.91 49.29 -10.34
C PRO A 330 -22.52 50.03 -9.06
N ALA A 331 -23.24 49.76 -7.97
CA ALA A 331 -22.92 50.27 -6.64
C ALA A 331 -21.82 49.42 -6.00
N TYR A 332 -22.03 48.11 -5.96
CA TYR A 332 -21.10 47.12 -5.40
C TYR A 332 -21.45 45.71 -5.90
N SER A 333 -20.53 44.76 -5.75
CA SER A 333 -20.80 43.33 -5.96
C SER A 333 -21.38 42.70 -4.71
N SER A 334 -22.47 41.96 -4.84
CA SER A 334 -23.05 41.15 -3.76
C SER A 334 -22.63 39.70 -3.95
N PHE A 335 -21.96 39.15 -2.95
CA PHE A 335 -21.53 37.76 -2.87
C PHE A 335 -22.01 37.20 -1.53
N ASP A 336 -23.23 36.72 -1.52
CA ASP A 336 -23.89 36.18 -0.34
C ASP A 336 -24.26 34.71 -0.57
N SER A 337 -23.24 33.88 -0.77
CA SER A 337 -23.39 32.43 -0.96
C SER A 337 -22.16 31.68 -0.47
N GLN A 338 -22.37 30.49 0.09
CA GLN A 338 -21.30 29.60 0.55
C GLN A 338 -20.50 29.00 -0.61
N ILE A 339 -21.01 29.08 -1.84
CA ILE A 339 -20.32 28.57 -3.03
C ILE A 339 -18.96 29.28 -3.27
N VAL A 340 -18.73 30.46 -2.68
CA VAL A 340 -17.43 31.16 -2.69
C VAL A 340 -16.33 30.35 -1.99
N HIS A 341 -16.69 29.51 -1.03
CA HIS A 341 -15.75 28.72 -0.23
C HIS A 341 -15.66 27.26 -0.69
N SER A 342 -16.30 26.91 -1.80
CA SER A 342 -16.31 25.55 -2.34
C SER A 342 -15.63 25.47 -3.71
N SER A 343 -15.23 24.25 -4.07
CA SER A 343 -14.71 23.90 -5.39
C SER A 343 -15.69 24.19 -6.53
N LEU A 344 -16.99 24.30 -6.22
CA LEU A 344 -18.05 24.63 -7.17
C LEU A 344 -17.89 26.04 -7.76
N LEU A 345 -17.18 26.95 -7.07
CA LEU A 345 -16.84 28.27 -7.59
C LEU A 345 -16.21 28.17 -8.98
N GLY A 346 -15.43 27.13 -9.23
CA GLY A 346 -14.76 26.85 -10.50
C GLY A 346 -15.67 26.48 -11.68
N SER A 347 -16.97 26.28 -11.46
CA SER A 347 -17.92 25.89 -12.51
C SER A 347 -17.89 26.82 -13.72
N ASN A 348 -18.06 26.26 -14.92
CA ASN A 348 -18.21 27.04 -16.16
C ASN A 348 -19.42 27.99 -16.12
N ASP A 349 -20.44 27.65 -15.33
CA ASP A 349 -21.69 28.41 -15.23
C ASP A 349 -21.52 29.73 -14.49
N LEU A 350 -20.50 29.84 -13.65
CA LEU A 350 -20.23 31.04 -12.88
C LEU A 350 -19.34 32.03 -13.63
N ASP A 351 -18.88 31.71 -14.85
CA ASP A 351 -18.04 32.62 -15.63
C ASP A 351 -18.76 33.94 -15.92
N PHE A 352 -20.08 33.93 -16.10
CA PHE A 352 -20.85 35.16 -16.31
C PHE A 352 -20.73 36.14 -15.13
N VAL A 353 -20.78 35.64 -13.88
CA VAL A 353 -20.64 36.44 -12.66
C VAL A 353 -19.30 37.20 -12.66
N PHE A 354 -18.22 36.51 -12.98
CA PHE A 354 -16.87 37.08 -13.00
C PHE A 354 -16.67 38.06 -14.17
N HIS A 355 -17.30 37.80 -15.31
CA HIS A 355 -17.38 38.75 -16.42
C HIS A 355 -18.10 40.03 -15.95
N GLN A 356 -19.27 39.90 -15.30
CA GLN A 356 -20.07 41.04 -14.84
C GLN A 356 -19.29 41.94 -13.89
N ASN A 357 -18.51 41.37 -12.96
CA ASN A 357 -17.65 42.10 -12.03
C ASN A 357 -16.64 43.05 -12.71
N GLN A 358 -16.33 42.89 -13.99
CA GLN A 358 -15.51 43.85 -14.72
C GLN A 358 -16.16 45.23 -14.86
N GLN A 359 -17.50 45.32 -14.75
CA GLN A 359 -18.22 46.61 -14.70
C GLN A 359 -17.73 47.50 -13.56
N LEU A 360 -17.45 46.91 -12.40
CA LEU A 360 -16.91 47.63 -11.24
C LEU A 360 -15.51 48.21 -11.51
N LYS A 361 -14.80 47.70 -12.53
CA LYS A 361 -13.48 48.19 -12.95
C LYS A 361 -13.56 49.26 -14.04
N GLY A 362 -14.76 49.75 -14.36
CA GLY A 362 -14.98 50.77 -15.38
C GLY A 362 -14.97 50.24 -16.81
N VAL A 363 -15.05 48.92 -17.01
CA VAL A 363 -15.22 48.33 -18.34
C VAL A 363 -16.67 48.58 -18.80
N PRO A 364 -16.89 49.20 -19.98
CA PRO A 364 -18.23 49.49 -20.46
C PRO A 364 -19.02 48.21 -20.79
N ALA A 365 -20.34 48.29 -20.70
CA ALA A 365 -21.22 47.12 -20.72
C ALA A 365 -21.13 46.25 -21.99
N ASP A 366 -20.80 46.88 -23.11
CA ASP A 366 -20.63 46.27 -24.43
C ASP A 366 -19.33 45.45 -24.57
N MET A 367 -18.36 45.64 -23.68
CA MET A 367 -17.10 44.90 -23.70
C MET A 367 -17.04 43.71 -22.74
N ILE A 368 -17.98 43.59 -21.80
CA ILE A 368 -17.98 42.55 -20.75
C ILE A 368 -18.14 41.16 -21.32
N SER A 369 -19.06 41.02 -22.27
CA SER A 369 -19.36 39.74 -22.91
C SER A 369 -18.31 39.36 -23.94
N LYS A 370 -17.29 40.19 -24.20
CA LYS A 370 -16.21 39.82 -25.12
C LYS A 370 -15.27 38.78 -24.48
N PRO A 371 -14.62 37.93 -25.29
CA PRO A 371 -13.54 37.06 -24.83
C PRO A 371 -12.46 37.89 -24.15
N TYR A 372 -12.13 37.56 -22.89
CA TYR A 372 -10.96 38.09 -22.22
C TYR A 372 -10.12 36.95 -21.66
N LEU A 373 -8.82 37.21 -21.48
CA LEU A 373 -7.88 36.26 -20.89
C LEU A 373 -8.24 36.05 -19.41
N LEU A 374 -8.67 34.84 -19.08
CA LEU A 374 -8.91 34.44 -17.69
C LEU A 374 -7.63 34.64 -16.88
N LYS A 375 -7.78 35.20 -15.69
CA LYS A 375 -6.65 35.36 -14.75
C LYS A 375 -6.22 34.00 -14.19
N ASP A 376 -4.97 33.91 -13.77
CA ASP A 376 -4.36 32.70 -13.20
C ASP A 376 -5.21 32.07 -12.08
N GLN A 377 -5.73 32.88 -11.15
CA GLN A 377 -6.62 32.40 -10.09
C GLN A 377 -7.86 31.70 -10.64
N ARG A 378 -8.55 32.31 -11.62
CA ARG A 378 -9.75 31.73 -12.22
C ARG A 378 -9.44 30.46 -13.00
N LEU A 379 -8.29 30.41 -13.67
CA LEU A 379 -7.83 29.19 -14.35
C LEU A 379 -7.60 28.05 -13.36
N ALA A 380 -7.03 28.33 -12.19
CA ALA A 380 -6.87 27.35 -11.12
C ALA A 380 -8.23 26.87 -10.57
N ASP A 381 -9.17 27.78 -10.34
CA ASP A 381 -10.52 27.42 -9.87
C ASP A 381 -11.22 26.52 -10.90
N LYS A 382 -11.13 26.85 -12.20
CA LYS A 382 -11.71 26.04 -13.28
C LYS A 382 -11.05 24.67 -13.43
N ALA A 383 -9.74 24.60 -13.21
CA ALA A 383 -9.02 23.32 -13.22
C ALA A 383 -9.46 22.41 -12.07
N LEU A 384 -9.73 22.96 -10.89
CA LEU A 384 -10.29 22.21 -9.75
C LEU A 384 -11.69 21.66 -10.07
N ALA A 385 -12.53 22.47 -10.74
CA ALA A 385 -13.87 22.08 -11.18
C ALA A 385 -13.89 21.26 -12.50
N GLN A 386 -12.73 20.89 -13.04
CA GLN A 386 -12.59 20.06 -14.25
C GLN A 386 -13.38 20.56 -15.47
N ASN A 387 -13.58 21.88 -15.60
CA ASN A 387 -14.42 22.49 -16.65
C ASN A 387 -15.83 21.88 -16.75
N GLN A 388 -16.43 21.47 -15.64
CA GLN A 388 -17.78 20.90 -15.60
C GLN A 388 -18.85 21.97 -15.31
N THR A 389 -20.11 21.56 -15.52
CA THR A 389 -21.29 22.39 -15.20
C THR A 389 -21.64 22.34 -13.72
N LEU A 390 -22.35 23.36 -13.23
CA LEU A 390 -22.72 23.47 -11.82
C LEU A 390 -23.62 22.30 -11.34
N PRO A 391 -24.67 21.87 -12.06
CA PRO A 391 -25.48 20.73 -11.64
C PRO A 391 -24.66 19.45 -11.47
N PHE A 392 -23.81 19.12 -12.46
CA PHE A 392 -22.94 17.94 -12.41
C PHE A 392 -21.96 18.01 -11.23
N LEU A 393 -21.37 19.18 -10.98
CA LEU A 393 -20.46 19.36 -9.85
C LEU A 393 -21.17 19.22 -8.50
N PHE A 394 -22.45 19.58 -8.40
CA PHE A 394 -23.23 19.39 -7.19
C PHE A 394 -23.53 17.91 -6.91
N GLU A 395 -23.84 17.13 -7.95
CA GLU A 395 -23.98 15.66 -7.85
C GLU A 395 -22.65 15.01 -7.43
N GLN A 396 -21.54 15.43 -8.04
CA GLN A 396 -20.19 14.96 -7.68
C GLN A 396 -19.84 15.35 -6.23
N LEU A 397 -20.25 16.53 -5.77
CA LEU A 397 -20.08 16.95 -4.38
C LEU A 397 -20.90 16.06 -3.44
N ALA A 398 -22.13 15.67 -3.81
CA ALA A 398 -22.94 14.74 -3.03
C ALA A 398 -22.25 13.38 -2.91
N PHE A 399 -21.74 12.82 -4.01
CA PHE A 399 -20.93 11.59 -4.00
C PHE A 399 -19.71 11.72 -3.08
N ASN A 400 -18.93 12.78 -3.27
CA ASN A 400 -17.72 13.01 -2.47
C ASN A 400 -18.06 13.14 -0.99
N PHE A 401 -19.14 13.85 -0.65
CA PHE A 401 -19.57 14.05 0.73
C PHE A 401 -20.00 12.74 1.37
N THR A 402 -20.80 11.93 0.68
CA THR A 402 -21.23 10.61 1.14
C THR A 402 -20.03 9.69 1.42
N MET A 403 -19.04 9.67 0.53
CA MET A 403 -17.81 8.91 0.75
C MET A 403 -16.96 9.46 1.89
N SER A 404 -16.91 10.79 2.04
CA SER A 404 -16.22 11.48 3.14
C SER A 404 -16.82 11.20 4.51
N LEU A 405 -18.08 10.77 4.62
CA LEU A 405 -18.66 10.34 5.91
C LEU A 405 -17.84 9.21 6.55
N ARG A 406 -17.15 8.40 5.74
CA ARG A 406 -16.26 7.32 6.20
C ARG A 406 -15.01 7.81 6.92
N SER A 407 -14.64 9.09 6.77
CA SER A 407 -13.49 9.64 7.48
C SER A 407 -13.70 9.70 9.00
N ASN A 408 -14.95 9.55 9.47
CA ASN A 408 -15.27 9.54 10.89
C ASN A 408 -15.97 8.23 11.31
N PRO A 409 -15.39 7.45 12.25
CA PRO A 409 -15.95 6.17 12.67
C PRO A 409 -17.31 6.31 13.39
N LEU A 410 -17.65 7.48 13.93
CA LEU A 410 -18.95 7.71 14.57
C LEU A 410 -20.11 7.59 13.57
N LEU A 411 -19.88 7.85 12.29
CA LEU A 411 -20.92 7.83 11.25
C LEU A 411 -20.98 6.49 10.51
N CYS A 412 -20.18 5.51 10.93
CA CYS A 412 -19.98 4.26 10.21
C CYS A 412 -20.43 3.04 11.00
N THR A 413 -20.70 1.97 10.26
CA THR A 413 -20.84 0.61 10.75
C THR A 413 -19.83 -0.30 10.04
N THR A 414 -19.50 -1.45 10.62
CA THR A 414 -18.53 -2.39 10.05
C THR A 414 -19.23 -3.50 9.28
N VAL A 415 -18.80 -3.72 8.04
CA VAL A 415 -19.30 -4.77 7.15
C VAL A 415 -18.12 -5.60 6.66
N LEU A 416 -18.33 -6.90 6.51
CA LEU A 416 -17.32 -7.82 6.02
C LEU A 416 -17.23 -7.71 4.48
N ALA A 417 -16.07 -7.31 3.96
CA ALA A 417 -15.82 -7.14 2.54
C ALA A 417 -14.52 -7.85 2.12
N ASN A 418 -14.46 -8.25 0.85
CA ASN A 418 -13.27 -8.90 0.30
C ASN A 418 -12.22 -7.85 -0.03
N VAL A 419 -11.17 -7.79 0.79
CA VAL A 419 -10.07 -6.85 0.61
C VAL A 419 -8.91 -7.54 -0.09
N THR A 420 -8.50 -6.99 -1.23
CA THR A 420 -7.28 -7.39 -1.93
C THR A 420 -6.11 -6.63 -1.35
N GLN A 421 -5.17 -7.32 -0.72
CA GLN A 421 -3.96 -6.74 -0.17
C GLN A 421 -2.79 -7.05 -1.06
N THR A 422 -1.96 -6.05 -1.33
CA THR A 422 -0.70 -6.23 -2.04
C THR A 422 0.43 -6.13 -1.02
N ALA A 423 1.19 -7.20 -0.85
CA ALA A 423 2.39 -7.19 -0.04
C ALA A 423 3.62 -7.36 -0.94
N GLN A 424 4.68 -6.60 -0.65
CA GLN A 424 5.97 -6.86 -1.25
C GLN A 424 6.63 -8.02 -0.51
N VAL A 425 6.82 -9.13 -1.21
CA VAL A 425 7.51 -10.31 -0.70
C VAL A 425 8.79 -10.54 -1.47
N ASN A 426 9.85 -10.93 -0.76
CA ASN A 426 11.09 -11.34 -1.39
C ASN A 426 10.92 -12.79 -1.86
N ILE A 427 10.83 -12.98 -3.17
CA ILE A 427 10.85 -14.32 -3.78
C ILE A 427 12.31 -14.64 -4.08
N TYR A 428 12.77 -15.75 -3.51
CA TYR A 428 14.11 -16.25 -3.81
C TYR A 428 14.07 -17.06 -5.10
N GLN A 429 14.66 -16.51 -6.16
CA GLN A 429 14.80 -17.23 -7.41
C GLN A 429 16.15 -17.93 -7.46
N TYR A 430 16.11 -19.20 -7.89
CA TYR A 430 17.29 -20.02 -8.02
C TYR A 430 17.86 -19.94 -9.44
N ASN A 431 19.14 -19.65 -9.58
CA ASN A 431 19.81 -19.67 -10.89
C ASN A 431 20.47 -21.03 -11.14
N VAL A 432 19.70 -21.93 -11.76
CA VAL A 432 20.10 -23.31 -12.08
C VAL A 432 21.40 -23.35 -12.90
N ARG A 433 21.61 -22.41 -13.81
CA ARG A 433 22.80 -22.39 -14.68
C ARG A 433 24.09 -22.16 -13.89
N ASN A 434 24.08 -21.22 -12.95
CA ASN A 434 25.25 -20.95 -12.12
C ASN A 434 25.59 -22.13 -11.22
N LEU A 435 24.58 -22.85 -10.73
CA LEU A 435 24.79 -24.07 -9.96
C LEU A 435 25.54 -25.12 -10.80
N TRP A 436 25.01 -25.45 -11.97
CA TRP A 436 25.63 -26.46 -12.83
C TRP A 436 27.05 -26.10 -13.24
N ILE A 437 27.35 -24.83 -13.46
CA ILE A 437 28.70 -24.39 -13.81
C ILE A 437 29.66 -24.63 -12.63
N VAL A 438 29.31 -24.20 -11.41
CA VAL A 438 30.25 -24.30 -10.28
C VAL A 438 30.42 -25.73 -9.79
N TYR A 439 29.31 -26.46 -9.61
CA TYR A 439 29.38 -27.85 -9.16
C TYR A 439 29.91 -28.78 -10.26
N GLY A 440 29.51 -28.56 -11.52
CA GLY A 440 30.02 -29.34 -12.64
C GLY A 440 31.52 -29.16 -12.86
N VAL A 441 32.07 -27.95 -12.68
CA VAL A 441 33.52 -27.72 -12.75
C VAL A 441 34.25 -28.38 -11.57
N ALA A 442 33.69 -28.31 -10.36
CA ALA A 442 34.26 -28.95 -9.18
C ALA A 442 34.34 -30.47 -9.33
N ASP A 443 33.24 -31.10 -9.77
CA ASP A 443 33.17 -32.55 -9.99
C ASP A 443 34.12 -32.99 -11.11
N LEU A 444 34.21 -32.23 -12.20
CA LEU A 444 35.15 -32.51 -13.29
C LEU A 444 36.61 -32.45 -12.83
N LEU A 445 36.97 -31.46 -12.00
CA LEU A 445 38.32 -31.36 -11.42
C LEU A 445 38.60 -32.51 -10.43
N ALA A 446 37.60 -32.93 -9.64
CA ALA A 446 37.71 -34.08 -8.76
C ALA A 446 37.99 -35.37 -9.55
N ILE A 447 37.26 -35.59 -10.65
CA ILE A 447 37.44 -36.75 -11.53
C ILE A 447 38.85 -36.74 -12.13
N ILE A 448 39.33 -35.59 -12.62
CA ILE A 448 40.70 -35.47 -13.16
C ILE A 448 41.74 -35.82 -12.10
N ALA A 449 41.57 -35.34 -10.85
CA ALA A 449 42.47 -35.66 -9.75
C ALA A 449 42.54 -37.18 -9.48
N VAL A 450 41.39 -37.84 -9.44
CA VAL A 450 41.31 -39.30 -9.24
C VAL A 450 41.97 -40.04 -10.41
N CYS A 451 41.69 -39.66 -11.65
CA CYS A 451 42.30 -40.29 -12.83
C CYS A 451 43.83 -40.15 -12.84
N ILE A 452 44.36 -38.98 -12.47
CA ILE A 452 45.82 -38.79 -12.38
C ILE A 452 46.40 -39.62 -11.23
N GLY A 453 45.70 -39.70 -10.09
CA GLY A 453 46.10 -40.53 -8.97
C GLY A 453 46.20 -42.01 -9.35
N VAL A 454 45.18 -42.54 -10.05
CA VAL A 454 45.17 -43.91 -10.57
C VAL A 454 46.29 -44.13 -11.59
N PHE A 455 46.49 -43.19 -12.52
CA PHE A 455 47.54 -43.27 -13.53
C PHE A 455 48.95 -43.31 -12.90
N LEU A 456 49.17 -42.55 -11.83
CA LEU A 456 50.44 -42.56 -11.10
C LEU A 456 50.69 -43.89 -10.40
N ILE A 457 49.64 -44.48 -9.80
CA ILE A 457 49.74 -45.80 -9.16
C ILE A 457 50.05 -46.89 -10.19
N GLU A 458 49.51 -46.81 -11.41
CA GLU A 458 49.84 -47.79 -12.46
C GLU A 458 51.28 -47.64 -12.99
N MET A 459 51.80 -46.41 -13.10
CA MET A 459 53.15 -46.15 -13.62
C MET A 459 54.28 -46.50 -12.64
N GLU A 460 54.06 -46.32 -11.34
CA GLU A 460 54.99 -46.73 -10.29
C GLU A 460 54.37 -47.91 -9.53
N HIS A 461 54.79 -49.14 -9.86
CA HIS A 461 54.39 -50.38 -9.16
C HIS A 461 54.88 -50.45 -7.69
N ALA A 462 55.17 -49.31 -7.06
CA ALA A 462 55.65 -49.20 -5.69
C ALA A 462 54.93 -48.04 -4.99
N THR A 463 53.83 -48.36 -4.32
CA THR A 463 53.24 -47.47 -3.32
C THR A 463 54.08 -47.56 -2.04
N GLU A 464 55.18 -46.81 -1.96
CA GLU A 464 55.94 -46.67 -0.72
C GLU A 464 55.14 -45.85 0.30
N ASN A 465 54.28 -46.55 1.06
CA ASN A 465 53.68 -46.01 2.27
C ASN A 465 54.80 -45.86 3.32
N ASN A 466 55.33 -44.64 3.44
CA ASN A 466 55.67 -43.95 4.68
C ASN A 466 56.99 -43.15 4.56
N PHE A 467 56.89 -41.87 4.93
CA PHE A 467 57.96 -40.88 5.11
C PHE A 467 59.23 -41.41 5.82
N VAL A 468 59.08 -42.42 6.67
CA VAL A 468 60.14 -43.05 7.46
C VAL A 468 61.08 -43.92 6.61
N ALA A 469 60.57 -44.60 5.57
CA ALA A 469 61.38 -45.47 4.71
C ALA A 469 62.37 -44.67 3.85
N VAL A 470 61.94 -43.52 3.34
CA VAL A 470 62.79 -42.60 2.58
C VAL A 470 63.89 -42.00 3.46
N ILE A 471 63.57 -41.60 4.70
CA ILE A 471 64.56 -41.08 5.66
C ILE A 471 65.59 -42.15 6.06
N LEU A 472 65.16 -43.39 6.31
CA LEU A 472 66.05 -44.51 6.64
C LEU A 472 67.00 -44.88 5.49
N SER A 473 66.55 -44.76 4.24
CA SER A 473 67.41 -45.00 3.06
C SER A 473 68.49 -43.91 2.87
N LEU A 474 68.23 -42.68 3.32
CA LEU A 474 69.11 -41.53 3.21
C LEU A 474 70.05 -41.36 4.42
N ALA A 475 69.67 -41.85 5.60
CA ALA A 475 70.47 -41.81 6.82
C ALA A 475 71.54 -42.92 6.84
N ARG A 476 72.46 -42.91 5.87
CA ARG A 476 73.68 -43.74 5.92
C ARG A 476 74.65 -43.16 6.97
N TYR A 477 74.68 -43.74 8.17
CA TYR A 477 75.76 -43.53 9.14
C TYR A 477 76.30 -44.87 9.66
N LEU A 478 77.64 -44.97 9.70
CA LEU A 478 78.45 -46.16 9.97
C LEU A 478 78.19 -46.69 11.39
N PRO A 479 77.48 -47.82 11.55
CA PRO A 479 78.12 -49.13 11.47
C PRO A 479 77.25 -50.24 10.84
N LEU A 480 76.15 -49.91 10.14
CA LEU A 480 75.24 -50.90 9.53
C LEU A 480 75.69 -51.41 8.14
N SER A 481 76.88 -51.04 7.68
CA SER A 481 77.42 -51.48 6.39
C SER A 481 77.74 -52.98 6.32
N ASP A 482 77.81 -53.66 7.47
CA ASP A 482 78.13 -55.09 7.54
C ASP A 482 76.87 -56.00 7.44
N MET A 483 75.66 -55.42 7.46
CA MET A 483 74.41 -56.15 7.18
C MET A 483 74.07 -56.29 5.69
N PHE A 484 74.82 -55.60 4.82
CA PHE A 484 74.60 -55.61 3.37
C PHE A 484 75.91 -55.89 2.63
N THR A 485 76.35 -57.14 2.62
CA THR A 485 77.53 -57.54 1.85
C THR A 485 77.14 -57.85 0.40
N ASN A 486 77.77 -57.10 -0.53
CA ASN A 486 77.88 -57.28 -1.98
C ASN A 486 76.66 -56.94 -2.88
N CYS A 487 76.58 -55.68 -3.35
CA CYS A 487 76.60 -55.38 -4.79
C CYS A 487 76.71 -53.87 -5.09
N CYS A 488 77.50 -53.54 -6.11
CA CYS A 488 77.80 -52.19 -6.61
C CYS A 488 76.73 -51.68 -7.60
N ASP A 489 76.65 -50.35 -7.68
CA ASP A 489 76.16 -49.48 -8.77
C ASP A 489 74.69 -49.57 -9.27
N GLU A 490 74.02 -48.42 -9.09
CA GLU A 490 73.02 -47.78 -9.96
C GLU A 490 71.61 -48.36 -10.21
N HIS A 491 71.15 -49.44 -9.57
CA HIS A 491 69.71 -49.77 -9.61
C HIS A 491 69.16 -50.20 -8.23
N PHE A 492 68.13 -49.49 -7.74
CA PHE A 492 67.31 -49.92 -6.61
C PHE A 492 66.19 -50.83 -7.12
N PRO A 493 66.08 -52.04 -6.54
CA PRO A 493 65.04 -52.26 -5.54
C PRO A 493 65.59 -52.93 -4.28
N PRO A 494 64.96 -52.78 -3.10
CA PRO A 494 65.28 -53.64 -1.97
C PRO A 494 64.72 -55.04 -2.23
N VAL A 495 65.59 -56.04 -2.03
CA VAL A 495 65.22 -57.46 -1.93
C VAL A 495 64.33 -57.62 -0.69
N GLU A 496 63.34 -58.51 -0.75
CA GLU A 496 62.32 -58.77 0.28
C GLU A 496 62.79 -59.19 1.71
N PRO A 497 64.03 -59.63 2.03
CA PRO A 497 64.27 -60.20 3.36
C PRO A 497 64.47 -59.17 4.48
N VAL A 498 64.57 -57.86 4.21
CA VAL A 498 64.91 -56.85 5.23
C VAL A 498 63.69 -56.37 6.04
N VAL A 499 62.47 -56.60 5.53
CA VAL A 499 61.24 -56.02 6.10
C VAL A 499 60.78 -56.75 7.38
N ASP A 500 61.26 -57.97 7.65
CA ASP A 500 60.75 -58.85 8.72
C ASP A 500 61.69 -59.09 9.92
N ASP A 501 62.85 -58.41 9.98
CA ASP A 501 63.81 -58.63 11.07
C ASP A 501 63.42 -57.87 12.35
N GLN A 502 63.24 -58.62 13.45
CA GLN A 502 63.09 -58.04 14.79
C GLN A 502 64.45 -57.79 15.44
N VAL A 503 64.70 -56.53 15.76
CA VAL A 503 65.94 -56.09 16.39
C VAL A 503 65.68 -55.78 17.86
N ARG A 504 66.46 -56.38 18.77
CA ARG A 504 66.42 -56.09 20.20
C ARG A 504 67.67 -55.28 20.60
N ILE A 505 67.46 -54.30 21.48
CA ILE A 505 68.53 -53.48 22.05
C ILE A 505 68.93 -54.09 23.39
N GLU A 506 70.18 -54.54 23.51
CA GLU A 506 70.74 -54.98 24.79
C GLU A 506 71.99 -54.17 25.14
N ASN A 507 72.20 -53.99 26.44
CA ASN A 507 73.32 -53.23 26.98
C ASN A 507 74.51 -54.19 27.13
N ARG A 508 75.62 -53.91 26.43
CA ARG A 508 76.82 -54.73 26.48
C ARG A 508 77.83 -54.07 27.41
N ASP A 509 78.31 -54.84 28.39
CA ASP A 509 79.21 -54.36 29.44
C ASP A 509 80.39 -53.58 28.86
N GLY A 510 80.34 -52.25 29.01
CA GLY A 510 81.45 -51.34 28.77
C GLY A 510 81.47 -50.53 27.48
N ALA A 511 80.53 -50.70 26.52
CA ALA A 511 80.54 -49.89 25.29
C ALA A 511 79.17 -49.76 24.59
N GLY A 512 78.15 -49.24 25.29
CA GLY A 512 76.91 -48.74 24.67
C GLY A 512 75.97 -49.78 24.06
N PHE A 513 74.76 -49.34 23.72
CA PHE A 513 73.68 -50.17 23.21
C PHE A 513 73.99 -50.71 21.80
N GLY A 514 74.07 -52.04 21.68
CA GLY A 514 74.24 -52.73 20.40
C GLY A 514 72.93 -53.38 19.96
N PHE A 515 72.68 -53.36 18.66
CA PHE A 515 71.54 -54.04 18.04
C PHE A 515 71.95 -55.48 17.66
N HIS A 516 71.15 -56.48 18.04
CA HIS A 516 71.32 -57.85 17.59
C HIS A 516 69.99 -58.39 17.05
N VAL A 517 70.06 -59.18 15.97
CA VAL A 517 68.88 -59.84 15.37
C VAL A 517 68.54 -61.07 16.20
N VAL A 518 67.33 -61.14 16.75
CA VAL A 518 66.94 -62.17 17.75
C VAL A 518 66.11 -63.31 17.13
N GLY A 519 65.77 -63.23 15.85
CA GLY A 519 65.16 -64.36 15.13
C GLY A 519 64.10 -63.93 14.12
N ARG A 520 63.81 -64.84 13.19
CA ARG A 520 62.90 -64.65 12.05
C ARG A 520 61.46 -64.89 12.47
N ARG A 521 60.54 -63.98 12.10
CA ARG A 521 59.11 -64.09 12.41
C ARG A 521 58.46 -65.17 11.54
N GLU A 522 57.67 -66.05 12.15
CA GLU A 522 56.81 -67.01 11.44
C GLU A 522 55.71 -66.26 10.64
N THR A 523 55.41 -66.78 9.45
CA THR A 523 54.47 -66.15 8.49
C THR A 523 53.03 -66.01 9.03
N VAL A 524 52.34 -64.96 8.61
CA VAL A 524 50.93 -64.61 8.94
C VAL A 524 49.94 -65.76 8.70
N MET A 525 50.24 -66.70 7.80
CA MET A 525 49.44 -67.90 7.55
C MET A 525 49.40 -68.88 8.74
N GLN A 526 50.45 -68.96 9.56
CA GLN A 526 50.49 -69.81 10.76
C GLN A 526 49.80 -69.15 11.97
N TRP A 527 49.69 -67.82 11.98
CA TRP A 527 48.94 -67.07 12.99
C TRP A 527 47.42 -67.10 12.74
N LEU A 528 46.99 -67.06 11.47
CA LEU A 528 45.58 -67.19 11.07
C LEU A 528 45.02 -68.62 11.29
N ALA A 529 45.86 -69.65 11.32
CA ALA A 529 45.44 -71.02 11.61
C ALA A 529 45.17 -71.30 13.11
N ARG A 530 45.48 -70.35 14.01
CA ARG A 530 45.29 -70.49 15.48
C ARG A 530 44.34 -69.46 16.12
N SER A 531 43.77 -68.51 15.38
CA SER A 531 42.87 -67.51 15.94
C SER A 531 41.39 -67.86 15.76
N GLN A 532 40.68 -68.00 16.89
CA GLN A 532 39.26 -68.38 17.01
C GLN A 532 38.25 -67.28 16.59
N TRP A 533 38.63 -66.34 15.71
CA TRP A 533 37.86 -65.14 15.41
C TRP A 533 36.96 -65.21 14.15
N VAL A 534 36.87 -66.37 13.47
CA VAL A 534 36.07 -66.55 12.23
C VAL A 534 34.63 -67.03 12.49
N ARG A 535 34.03 -66.71 13.64
CA ARG A 535 32.59 -66.93 13.88
C ARG A 535 31.93 -65.72 14.52
N LEU A 536 31.91 -64.55 13.86
CA LEU A 536 31.04 -63.43 14.29
C LEU A 536 30.81 -62.35 13.22
N VAL A 537 30.84 -62.68 11.93
CA VAL A 537 30.33 -61.77 10.87
C VAL A 537 29.42 -62.55 9.91
N SER A 538 28.28 -62.96 10.46
CA SER A 538 27.10 -63.34 9.67
C SER A 538 25.86 -63.00 10.50
N ARG A 539 25.57 -61.70 10.65
CA ARG A 539 24.22 -61.22 10.99
C ARG A 539 23.88 -60.02 10.09
N PRO A 540 22.69 -60.04 9.44
CA PRO A 540 22.24 -58.99 8.54
C PRO A 540 21.80 -57.73 9.30
N LEU A 541 21.89 -56.59 8.61
CA LEU A 541 21.43 -55.26 9.03
C LEU A 541 19.94 -55.26 9.42
N PRO A 542 19.51 -54.53 10.47
CA PRO A 542 18.11 -54.37 10.78
C PRO A 542 17.42 -53.36 9.84
N SER A 543 16.21 -53.73 9.43
CA SER A 543 15.27 -52.95 8.65
C SER A 543 14.77 -51.73 9.40
N TYR A 544 14.72 -50.60 8.69
CA TYR A 544 14.07 -49.35 9.11
C TYR A 544 12.55 -49.47 8.97
N ASN A 545 11.80 -49.19 10.06
CA ASN A 545 10.34 -49.07 10.06
C ASN A 545 9.96 -47.70 10.69
N PRO A 546 9.08 -46.89 10.08
CA PRO A 546 8.82 -45.52 10.50
C PRO A 546 7.51 -45.45 11.31
N GLU A 547 7.55 -45.78 12.59
CA GLU A 547 6.52 -45.42 13.57
C GLU A 547 7.23 -45.31 14.92
N ASP A 548 7.55 -44.08 15.34
CA ASP A 548 7.76 -43.67 16.75
C ASP A 548 8.06 -42.15 16.77
N GLU A 549 6.99 -41.37 16.57
CA GLU A 549 6.89 -40.01 17.09
C GLU A 549 6.40 -40.11 18.54
N ALA A 550 7.20 -39.64 19.51
CA ALA A 550 6.68 -38.98 20.71
C ALA A 550 7.78 -38.36 21.59
N SER A 551 7.54 -37.11 21.96
CA SER A 551 8.00 -36.40 23.16
C SER A 551 9.50 -36.11 23.33
N VAL A 552 9.90 -34.89 22.96
CA VAL A 552 11.04 -34.19 23.55
C VAL A 552 10.50 -33.16 24.54
N GLN A 553 10.59 -33.47 25.83
CA GLN A 553 10.47 -32.52 26.93
C GLN A 553 11.82 -31.80 27.11
N LEU A 554 11.75 -30.47 27.24
CA LEU A 554 12.86 -29.60 27.59
C LEU A 554 13.15 -29.70 29.09
N ASP A 555 14.30 -30.25 29.45
CA ASP A 555 14.85 -30.15 30.81
C ASP A 555 15.61 -28.83 30.98
N THR A 556 15.08 -28.00 31.88
CA THR A 556 15.71 -26.80 32.43
C THR A 556 16.70 -27.18 33.52
N VAL A 557 17.93 -26.67 33.41
CA VAL A 557 18.95 -26.72 34.46
C VAL A 557 18.58 -25.75 35.58
N GLY A 558 18.45 -26.29 36.79
CA GLY A 558 18.35 -25.53 38.03
C GLY A 558 19.73 -25.13 38.58
N SER A 559 19.76 -23.95 39.22
CA SER A 559 20.71 -23.66 40.30
C SER A 559 19.97 -22.84 41.37
N ASP A 560 19.84 -23.44 42.54
CA ASP A 560 19.46 -22.84 43.83
C ASP A 560 20.28 -21.55 44.10
N GLY A 561 19.83 -20.50 44.79
CA GLY A 561 18.72 -20.33 45.72
C GLY A 561 19.25 -19.74 47.03
N HIS A 562 19.04 -18.44 47.29
CA HIS A 562 18.72 -17.91 48.65
C HIS A 562 18.43 -16.40 48.64
N ASP A 563 17.24 -16.09 49.14
CA ASP A 563 16.64 -14.79 49.52
C ASP A 563 17.09 -14.44 50.99
N PRO A 564 16.65 -13.37 51.69
CA PRO A 564 15.64 -12.36 51.34
C PRO A 564 15.92 -10.90 51.81
N ASP A 565 14.95 -10.02 51.48
CA ASP A 565 14.40 -8.91 52.27
C ASP A 565 14.41 -7.48 51.65
N THR A 566 13.24 -7.15 51.11
CA THR A 566 12.47 -5.88 51.28
C THR A 566 12.82 -4.61 50.47
N PRO A 567 11.81 -3.72 50.25
CA PRO A 567 11.57 -3.04 48.98
C PRO A 567 11.87 -1.52 49.01
N LEU A 568 11.91 -0.89 47.82
CA LEU A 568 11.24 0.38 47.48
C LEU A 568 11.96 1.17 46.36
N THR A 569 11.12 1.69 45.45
CA THR A 569 11.18 3.01 44.76
C THR A 569 12.27 3.36 43.73
N ALA A 570 11.74 3.79 42.58
CA ALA A 570 12.05 5.02 41.83
C ALA A 570 13.35 5.11 41.01
N GLY A 571 13.16 5.19 39.68
CA GLY A 571 13.43 6.44 38.97
C GLY A 571 14.81 6.66 38.32
N ILE A 572 14.73 7.11 37.06
CA ILE A 572 15.66 8.02 36.35
C ILE A 572 16.79 7.40 35.52
N ALA A 573 16.56 7.46 34.20
CA ALA A 573 17.41 7.91 33.10
C ALA A 573 18.91 7.54 33.06
N ARG A 574 19.29 6.90 31.94
CA ARG A 574 20.10 7.53 30.90
C ARG A 574 19.83 6.90 29.54
#